data_AF-A0A924R8M7-F1
#
_entry.id   AF-A0A924R8M7-F1
#
_cell.length_a   1.000
_cell.length_b   1.000
_cell.length_c   1.000
_cell.angle_alpha   90.00
_cell.angle_beta   90.00
_cell.angle_gamma   90.00
#
_symmetry.space_group_name_H-M   'P 1'
#
loop_
_entity.id
_entity.type
_entity.pdbx_description
1 polymer ?
#
loop_
_entity_poly.entity_id
_entity_poly.type
_entity_poly.pdbx_seq_one_letter_code
_entity_poly.pdbx_strand_id
1 'polypeptide(L)'
;MPGITYKKLFEVQLLHEYYLSKSDETTVFDDLTKKDAFLANSFDQRWPSVSEEILFQLPDTVQKTFADYRLRLIPTYTGYSVFTPVNEDELADGTLVYKPLVKLPATTNLLVKLSLKNKLLAAVTNKRIKRNIPAVYYFTNEDISAGKTFPVLCAGIAAFDSSYTYEQGELYTDSTGNLCLFYINANTPYFLPVKGNGYANKNDELLVPLQFTYVFVGEDKVTKATVELSDHTGKKIRTYEFKSDLPLKKQLLNFNNLGSDIIIPQDAIVSLPTGDVSATIVYSLAITLNDTKKLVQKIIFYEGGDTLSDCWAVINIKAGVSNAAYNLYDAGGLITYRKKPDGTILPAPIFEVRVKSRSAFWRFINDRQGKLKVDAGSSFLQRDGTNNLVSRLPRNASALPAMFTVKDKFGNITEEKFLPNPVSDERISIEGQKIFSDILVAQSTLFPVDTG
;
A
#
# COMPACT_ATOMS: atom_id res chain seq x y z
N MET A 1 -4.66 -34.27 -30.26
CA MET A 1 -5.25 -33.93 -28.94
C MET A 1 -5.89 -32.57 -29.08
N PRO A 2 -7.17 -32.37 -28.71
CA PRO A 2 -7.74 -31.02 -28.68
C PRO A 2 -6.92 -30.15 -27.72
N GLY A 3 -6.55 -28.94 -28.15
CA GLY A 3 -5.74 -28.02 -27.35
C GLY A 3 -6.49 -27.56 -26.09
N ILE A 4 -5.81 -27.50 -24.96
CA ILE A 4 -6.38 -26.94 -23.72
C ILE A 4 -6.39 -25.42 -23.85
N THR A 5 -7.58 -24.82 -23.80
CA THR A 5 -7.74 -23.36 -23.82
C THR A 5 -7.64 -22.80 -22.41
N TYR A 6 -6.80 -21.78 -22.22
CA TYR A 6 -6.73 -21.01 -20.96
C TYR A 6 -7.40 -19.65 -21.14
N LYS A 7 -8.17 -19.23 -20.14
CA LYS A 7 -8.74 -17.88 -20.06
C LYS A 7 -8.42 -17.25 -18.71
N LYS A 8 -8.35 -15.92 -18.71
CA LYS A 8 -8.10 -15.14 -17.51
C LYS A 8 -9.27 -15.33 -16.54
N LEU A 9 -8.97 -15.79 -15.33
CA LEU A 9 -9.92 -15.90 -14.23
C LEU A 9 -10.11 -14.55 -13.53
N PHE A 10 -9.00 -13.85 -13.28
CA PHE A 10 -8.97 -12.47 -12.79
C PHE A 10 -7.61 -11.83 -13.04
N GLU A 11 -7.56 -10.52 -12.84
CA GLU A 11 -6.34 -9.71 -12.82
C GLU A 11 -6.28 -8.89 -11.53
N VAL A 12 -5.06 -8.66 -11.04
CA VAL A 12 -4.80 -7.68 -10.00
C VAL A 12 -3.84 -6.63 -10.55
N GLN A 13 -4.27 -5.39 -10.55
CA GLN A 13 -3.50 -4.22 -10.93
C GLN A 13 -3.01 -3.49 -9.67
N LEU A 14 -1.70 -3.44 -9.52
CA LEU A 14 -1.02 -2.60 -8.56
C LEU A 14 -0.75 -1.22 -9.19
N LEU A 15 -1.61 -0.27 -8.86
CA LEU A 15 -1.55 1.10 -9.36
C LEU A 15 -0.77 1.95 -8.35
N HIS A 16 0.54 2.05 -8.50
CA HIS A 16 1.37 2.86 -7.63
C HIS A 16 1.69 4.21 -8.28
N GLU A 17 1.27 5.31 -7.65
CA GLU A 17 1.33 6.67 -8.19
C GLU A 17 2.71 7.10 -8.68
N TYR A 18 3.78 6.67 -7.99
CA TYR A 18 5.17 6.93 -8.41
C TYR A 18 5.43 6.61 -9.89
N TYR A 19 4.92 5.47 -10.38
CA TYR A 19 5.08 5.03 -11.78
C TYR A 19 4.01 5.60 -12.70
N LEU A 20 2.93 6.13 -12.14
CA LEU A 20 1.72 6.54 -12.85
C LEU A 20 1.49 8.06 -12.73
N SER A 21 2.59 8.81 -12.63
CA SER A 21 2.63 10.27 -12.61
C SER A 21 3.43 10.78 -13.81
N LYS A 22 2.84 11.72 -14.55
CA LYS A 22 3.48 12.41 -15.66
C LYS A 22 4.36 13.55 -15.16
N SER A 23 5.16 14.10 -16.07
CA SER A 23 6.03 15.24 -15.77
C SER A 23 5.29 16.51 -15.37
N ASP A 24 4.04 16.69 -15.78
CA ASP A 24 3.19 17.83 -15.38
C ASP A 24 2.46 17.60 -14.03
N GLU A 25 2.88 16.59 -13.27
CA GLU A 25 2.29 16.14 -12.00
C GLU A 25 0.88 15.54 -12.11
N THR A 26 0.31 15.42 -13.32
CA THR A 26 -0.94 14.70 -13.50
C THR A 26 -0.72 13.20 -13.36
N THR A 27 -1.70 12.52 -12.78
CA THR A 27 -1.61 11.09 -12.47
C THR A 27 -2.81 10.32 -13.02
N VAL A 28 -2.70 9.00 -13.07
CA VAL A 28 -3.84 8.13 -13.41
C VAL A 28 -5.06 8.34 -12.49
N PHE A 29 -4.84 8.84 -11.28
CA PHE A 29 -5.88 9.02 -10.26
C PHE A 29 -6.68 10.31 -10.42
N ASP A 30 -6.23 11.24 -11.27
CA ASP A 30 -6.99 12.45 -11.58
C ASP A 30 -8.26 12.12 -12.37
N ASP A 31 -8.21 11.08 -13.21
CA ASP A 31 -9.33 10.60 -14.01
C ASP A 31 -9.24 9.08 -14.25
N LEU A 32 -9.79 8.31 -13.30
CA LEU A 32 -9.82 6.85 -13.37
C LEU A 32 -10.63 6.30 -14.56
N THR A 33 -11.49 7.11 -15.19
CA THR A 33 -12.24 6.68 -16.38
C THR A 33 -11.34 6.51 -17.61
N LYS A 34 -10.17 7.16 -17.60
CA LYS A 34 -9.14 7.06 -18.66
C LYS A 34 -7.96 6.17 -18.26
N LYS A 35 -8.09 5.41 -17.17
CA LYS A 35 -7.03 4.54 -16.64
C LYS A 35 -6.45 3.63 -17.72
N ASP A 36 -7.28 2.90 -18.45
CA ASP A 36 -6.79 1.91 -19.43
C ASP A 36 -6.00 2.57 -20.57
N ALA A 37 -6.44 3.73 -21.05
CA ALA A 37 -5.71 4.52 -22.04
C ALA A 37 -4.38 5.06 -21.49
N PHE A 38 -4.37 5.48 -20.21
CA PHE A 38 -3.14 5.91 -19.53
C PHE A 38 -2.14 4.75 -19.43
N LEU A 39 -2.58 3.57 -19.02
CA LEU A 39 -1.74 2.38 -18.87
C LEU A 39 -1.21 1.89 -20.21
N ALA A 40 -2.04 1.87 -21.26
CA ALA A 40 -1.62 1.52 -22.61
C ALA A 40 -0.52 2.47 -23.12
N ASN A 41 -0.73 3.79 -22.97
CA ASN A 41 0.29 4.77 -23.35
C ASN A 41 1.59 4.62 -22.52
N SER A 42 1.49 4.33 -21.23
CA SER A 42 2.66 4.13 -20.36
C SER A 42 3.48 2.92 -20.80
N PHE A 43 2.79 1.83 -21.18
CA PHE A 43 3.41 0.63 -21.73
C PHE A 43 4.07 0.90 -23.09
N ASP A 44 3.37 1.58 -24.01
CA ASP A 44 3.89 1.91 -25.34
C ASP A 44 5.13 2.81 -25.28
N GLN A 45 5.15 3.75 -24.33
CA GLN A 45 6.30 4.63 -24.07
C GLN A 45 7.41 3.96 -23.23
N ARG A 46 7.21 2.71 -22.81
CA ARG A 46 8.15 1.96 -21.96
C ARG A 46 8.49 2.69 -20.65
N TRP A 47 7.49 3.34 -20.06
CA TRP A 47 7.68 3.96 -18.75
C TRP A 47 7.89 2.89 -17.68
N PRO A 48 8.74 3.17 -16.66
CA PRO A 48 8.98 2.25 -15.56
C PRO A 48 7.68 1.81 -14.89
N SER A 49 7.64 0.57 -14.40
CA SER A 49 6.44 0.00 -13.81
C SER A 49 6.72 -0.68 -12.48
N VAL A 50 5.70 -0.75 -11.62
CA VAL A 50 5.83 -1.41 -10.32
C VAL A 50 6.17 -2.90 -10.43
N SER A 51 5.83 -3.56 -11.54
CA SER A 51 6.14 -4.97 -11.78
C SER A 51 7.65 -5.21 -11.97
N GLU A 52 8.41 -4.17 -12.33
CA GLU A 52 9.87 -4.24 -12.39
C GLU A 52 10.47 -4.38 -10.99
N GLU A 53 9.79 -3.88 -9.95
CA GLU A 53 10.26 -3.87 -8.56
C GLU A 53 9.76 -5.00 -7.67
N ILE A 54 8.74 -5.74 -8.13
CA ILE A 54 8.07 -6.78 -7.35
C ILE A 54 8.23 -8.14 -8.00
N LEU A 55 8.45 -9.15 -7.17
CA LEU A 55 8.31 -10.55 -7.54
C LEU A 55 7.00 -11.10 -6.99
N PHE A 56 6.14 -11.59 -7.88
CA PHE A 56 4.88 -12.26 -7.52
C PHE A 56 5.15 -13.74 -7.27
N GLN A 57 5.02 -14.18 -6.02
CA GLN A 57 5.36 -15.53 -5.59
C GLN A 57 4.14 -16.21 -4.97
N LEU A 58 3.98 -17.50 -5.26
CA LEU A 58 3.02 -18.36 -4.54
C LEU A 58 3.73 -18.95 -3.32
N PRO A 59 3.22 -18.74 -2.09
CA PRO A 59 3.74 -19.45 -0.93
C PRO A 59 3.62 -20.97 -1.13
N ASP A 60 4.54 -21.73 -0.53
CA ASP A 60 4.65 -23.18 -0.77
C ASP A 60 3.35 -23.93 -0.47
N THR A 61 2.62 -23.50 0.56
CA THR A 61 1.30 -24.05 0.92
C THR A 61 0.21 -23.81 -0.14
N VAL A 62 0.34 -22.75 -0.95
CA VAL A 62 -0.63 -22.32 -1.97
C VAL A 62 -0.26 -22.86 -3.36
N GLN A 63 1.01 -23.22 -3.58
CA GLN A 63 1.46 -23.82 -4.85
C GLN A 63 0.68 -25.10 -5.18
N LYS A 64 0.36 -25.92 -4.16
CA LYS A 64 -0.47 -27.10 -4.32
C LYS A 64 -1.88 -26.75 -4.78
N THR A 65 -2.51 -25.73 -4.19
CA THR A 65 -3.82 -25.25 -4.63
C THR A 65 -3.79 -24.82 -6.10
N PHE A 66 -2.77 -24.06 -6.52
CA PHE A 66 -2.64 -23.69 -7.93
C PHE A 66 -2.46 -24.91 -8.85
N ALA A 67 -1.70 -25.93 -8.43
CA ALA A 67 -1.54 -27.17 -9.18
C ALA A 67 -2.84 -27.98 -9.28
N ASP A 68 -3.54 -28.18 -8.16
CA ASP A 68 -4.77 -28.97 -8.07
C ASP A 68 -5.89 -28.38 -8.96
N TYR A 69 -5.99 -27.06 -9.01
CA TYR A 69 -6.95 -26.33 -9.85
C TYR A 69 -6.38 -25.89 -11.21
N ARG A 70 -5.16 -26.31 -11.55
CA ARG A 70 -4.47 -26.01 -12.82
C ARG A 70 -4.37 -24.51 -13.13
N LEU A 71 -4.26 -23.69 -12.10
CA LEU A 71 -4.15 -22.25 -12.23
C LEU A 71 -2.73 -21.85 -12.66
N ARG A 72 -2.63 -20.77 -13.43
CA ARG A 72 -1.35 -20.19 -13.85
C ARG A 72 -1.29 -18.72 -13.47
N LEU A 73 -0.29 -18.35 -12.68
CA LEU A 73 0.04 -16.97 -12.35
C LEU A 73 0.98 -16.40 -13.42
N ILE A 74 0.60 -15.27 -14.03
CA ILE A 74 1.40 -14.59 -15.07
C ILE A 74 1.54 -13.11 -14.69
N PRO A 75 2.77 -12.60 -14.46
CA PRO A 75 2.99 -11.18 -14.27
C PRO A 75 2.54 -10.34 -15.47
N THR A 76 2.05 -9.12 -15.21
CA THR A 76 1.62 -8.15 -16.22
C THR A 76 2.33 -6.80 -15.99
N TYR A 77 2.14 -5.83 -16.89
CA TYR A 77 2.78 -4.51 -16.79
C TYR A 77 2.54 -3.81 -15.44
N THR A 78 1.33 -3.92 -14.87
CA THR A 78 0.96 -3.29 -13.60
C THR A 78 0.64 -4.28 -12.48
N GLY A 79 0.92 -5.58 -12.62
CA GLY A 79 0.61 -6.55 -11.57
C GLY A 79 0.70 -7.98 -12.05
N TYR A 80 -0.39 -8.73 -11.91
CA TYR A 80 -0.47 -10.12 -12.38
C TYR A 80 -1.88 -10.53 -12.81
N SER A 81 -1.95 -11.60 -13.59
CA SER A 81 -3.19 -12.27 -13.97
C SER A 81 -3.13 -13.74 -13.57
N VAL A 82 -4.27 -14.31 -13.18
CA VAL A 82 -4.42 -15.74 -12.96
C VAL A 82 -5.29 -16.32 -14.07
N PHE A 83 -4.81 -17.38 -14.71
CA PHE A 83 -5.50 -18.09 -15.77
C PHE A 83 -5.97 -19.46 -15.30
N THR A 84 -7.12 -19.90 -15.80
CA THR A 84 -7.68 -21.23 -15.57
C THR A 84 -7.98 -21.90 -16.91
N PRO A 85 -7.80 -23.22 -17.04
CA PRO A 85 -8.19 -23.92 -18.24
C PRO A 85 -9.72 -24.11 -18.29
N VAL A 86 -10.31 -23.95 -19.47
CA VAL A 86 -11.76 -23.89 -19.65
C VAL A 86 -12.23 -24.75 -20.80
N ASN A 87 -13.51 -25.15 -20.72
CA ASN A 87 -14.30 -25.54 -21.88
C ASN A 87 -15.08 -24.31 -22.38
N GLU A 88 -15.03 -24.07 -23.68
CA GLU A 88 -15.85 -23.06 -24.34
C GLU A 88 -17.26 -23.63 -24.55
N ASP A 89 -18.25 -22.78 -24.34
CA ASP A 89 -19.67 -23.07 -24.58
C ASP A 89 -20.32 -21.83 -25.21
N GLU A 90 -21.45 -21.99 -25.87
CA GLU A 90 -22.13 -20.91 -26.59
C GLU A 90 -23.57 -20.78 -26.08
N LEU A 91 -23.93 -19.57 -25.64
CA LEU A 91 -25.30 -19.27 -25.25
C LEU A 91 -26.21 -19.13 -26.48
N ALA A 92 -27.52 -19.20 -26.27
CA ALA A 92 -28.51 -19.09 -27.36
C ALA A 92 -28.43 -17.76 -28.15
N ASP A 93 -27.85 -16.72 -27.57
CA ASP A 93 -27.63 -15.43 -28.23
C ASP A 93 -26.31 -15.35 -29.02
N GLY A 94 -25.54 -16.43 -29.07
CA GLY A 94 -24.22 -16.52 -29.71
C GLY A 94 -23.05 -16.04 -28.84
N THR A 95 -23.29 -15.71 -27.57
CA THR A 95 -22.21 -15.32 -26.65
C THR A 95 -21.38 -16.54 -26.27
N LEU A 96 -20.07 -16.46 -26.51
CA LEU A 96 -19.12 -17.46 -26.02
C LEU A 96 -18.87 -17.25 -24.53
N VAL A 97 -19.12 -18.31 -23.77
CA VAL A 97 -18.89 -18.40 -22.33
C VAL A 97 -17.93 -19.54 -22.01
N TYR A 98 -17.39 -19.53 -20.81
CA TYR A 98 -16.28 -20.39 -20.46
C TYR A 98 -16.50 -21.04 -19.09
N LYS A 99 -16.49 -22.37 -19.07
CA LYS A 99 -16.61 -23.16 -17.84
C LYS A 99 -15.24 -23.70 -17.42
N PRO A 100 -14.78 -23.49 -16.17
CA PRO A 100 -13.51 -24.02 -15.72
C PRO A 100 -13.50 -25.56 -15.78
N LEU A 101 -12.40 -26.16 -16.25
CA LEU A 101 -12.22 -27.62 -16.22
C LEU A 101 -12.25 -28.17 -14.79
N VAL A 102 -11.67 -27.41 -13.85
CA VAL A 102 -11.69 -27.70 -12.42
C VAL A 102 -12.19 -26.46 -11.71
N LYS A 103 -13.41 -26.51 -11.18
CA LYS A 103 -14.04 -25.35 -10.49
C LYS A 103 -13.43 -25.18 -9.10
N LEU A 104 -13.07 -23.94 -8.77
CA LEU A 104 -12.66 -23.59 -7.40
C LEU A 104 -13.89 -23.58 -6.47
N PRO A 105 -13.84 -24.22 -5.30
CA PRO A 105 -14.76 -23.95 -4.20
C PRO A 105 -14.81 -22.46 -3.86
N ALA A 106 -15.97 -21.97 -3.42
CA ALA A 106 -16.13 -20.55 -3.07
C ALA A 106 -15.18 -20.11 -1.95
N THR A 107 -14.81 -21.02 -1.05
CA THR A 107 -13.92 -20.77 0.09
C THR A 107 -12.43 -20.84 -0.26
N THR A 108 -12.06 -21.13 -1.51
CA THR A 108 -10.65 -21.26 -1.87
C THR A 108 -9.95 -19.90 -1.85
N ASN A 109 -8.85 -19.84 -1.10
CA ASN A 109 -8.00 -18.67 -0.94
C ASN A 109 -6.84 -18.73 -1.94
N LEU A 110 -6.78 -17.74 -2.84
CA LEU A 110 -5.72 -17.60 -3.83
C LEU A 110 -4.77 -16.50 -3.38
N LEU A 111 -3.75 -16.89 -2.63
CA LEU A 111 -2.82 -15.99 -1.99
C LEU A 111 -1.52 -15.84 -2.80
N VAL A 112 -1.16 -14.60 -3.11
CA VAL A 112 0.05 -14.21 -3.83
C VAL A 112 0.86 -13.26 -2.96
N LYS A 113 2.13 -13.60 -2.72
CA LYS A 113 3.10 -12.76 -2.02
C LYS A 113 3.77 -11.81 -3.00
N LEU A 114 3.89 -10.54 -2.63
CA LEU A 114 4.60 -9.50 -3.37
C LEU A 114 5.92 -9.21 -2.65
N SER A 115 7.01 -9.82 -3.13
CA SER A 115 8.36 -9.63 -2.56
C SER A 115 9.08 -8.49 -3.27
N LEU A 116 9.83 -7.68 -2.52
CA LEU A 116 10.64 -6.59 -3.06
C LEU A 116 11.89 -7.14 -3.77
N LYS A 117 12.21 -6.60 -4.95
CA LYS A 117 13.51 -6.83 -5.61
C LYS A 117 14.58 -5.86 -5.14
N ASN A 118 14.18 -4.65 -4.72
CA ASN A 118 15.06 -3.63 -4.14
C ASN A 118 14.32 -2.74 -3.14
N LYS A 119 14.99 -1.70 -2.64
CA LYS A 119 14.45 -0.80 -1.61
C LYS A 119 13.62 0.37 -2.16
N LEU A 120 13.59 0.58 -3.47
CA LEU A 120 12.95 1.73 -4.11
C LEU A 120 11.47 1.83 -3.71
N LEU A 121 10.72 0.75 -3.90
CA LEU A 121 9.28 0.75 -3.64
C LEU A 121 8.97 1.13 -2.18
N ALA A 122 9.74 0.61 -1.22
CA ALA A 122 9.58 0.96 0.19
C ALA A 122 9.86 2.45 0.47
N ALA A 123 10.83 3.04 -0.23
CA ALA A 123 11.18 4.45 -0.12
C ALA A 123 10.13 5.38 -0.75
N VAL A 124 9.52 4.99 -1.88
CA VAL A 124 8.56 5.84 -2.62
C VAL A 124 7.10 5.57 -2.29
N THR A 125 6.78 4.49 -1.56
CA THR A 125 5.42 4.23 -1.06
C THR A 125 5.10 5.20 0.08
N ASN A 126 3.88 5.75 0.07
CA ASN A 126 3.35 6.56 1.17
C ASN A 126 2.99 5.70 2.39
N LYS A 127 4.01 5.12 3.01
CA LYS A 127 3.92 4.28 4.20
C LYS A 127 4.67 4.94 5.34
N ARG A 128 4.14 4.82 6.56
CA ARG A 128 4.78 5.34 7.78
C ARG A 128 6.21 4.82 7.88
N ILE A 129 7.17 5.70 8.15
CA ILE A 129 8.59 5.38 8.28
C ILE A 129 8.84 4.75 9.65
N LYS A 130 8.34 5.39 10.70
CA LYS A 130 8.50 4.93 12.08
C LYS A 130 7.29 4.08 12.49
N ARG A 131 7.44 2.76 12.49
CA ARG A 131 6.36 1.81 12.85
C ARG A 131 6.62 1.14 14.20
N ASN A 132 5.54 0.94 14.94
CA ASN A 132 5.56 0.19 16.20
C ASN A 132 5.63 -1.33 15.97
N ILE A 133 5.02 -1.83 14.90
CA ILE A 133 5.03 -3.24 14.55
C ILE A 133 5.49 -3.42 13.10
N PRO A 134 6.12 -4.55 12.75
CA PRO A 134 6.60 -4.81 11.40
C PRO A 134 5.46 -5.33 10.50
N ALA A 135 4.34 -4.63 10.46
CA ALA A 135 3.20 -5.03 9.64
C ALA A 135 3.45 -4.75 8.15
N VAL A 136 3.15 -5.76 7.32
CA VAL A 136 3.13 -5.64 5.86
C VAL A 136 1.69 -5.49 5.37
N TYR A 137 1.52 -5.05 4.13
CA TYR A 137 0.16 -4.87 3.61
C TYR A 137 -0.54 -6.21 3.37
N TYR A 138 -1.82 -6.26 3.68
CA TYR A 138 -2.70 -7.38 3.36
C TYR A 138 -3.90 -6.85 2.59
N PHE A 139 -4.06 -7.33 1.35
CA PHE A 139 -5.17 -6.96 0.49
C PHE A 139 -6.02 -8.20 0.21
N THR A 140 -7.33 -8.04 0.25
CA THR A 140 -8.26 -9.13 -0.05
C THR A 140 -9.55 -8.58 -0.63
N ASN A 141 -10.30 -9.42 -1.34
CA ASN A 141 -11.63 -9.10 -1.85
C ASN A 141 -12.75 -9.37 -0.83
N GLU A 142 -12.40 -9.87 0.36
CA GLU A 142 -13.33 -10.04 1.47
C GLU A 142 -13.39 -8.78 2.35
N ASP A 143 -14.55 -8.49 2.94
CA ASP A 143 -14.76 -7.30 3.79
C ASP A 143 -14.15 -7.46 5.19
N ILE A 144 -12.84 -7.72 5.23
CA ILE A 144 -12.01 -7.73 6.43
C ILE A 144 -10.85 -6.73 6.25
N SER A 145 -10.49 -5.89 7.21
CA SER A 145 -11.09 -5.56 8.51
C SER A 145 -12.05 -4.36 8.47
N ALA A 146 -12.41 -3.92 7.25
CA ALA A 146 -13.29 -2.81 6.93
C ALA A 146 -13.93 -3.06 5.55
N GLY A 147 -15.06 -2.41 5.28
CA GLY A 147 -15.76 -2.55 4.00
C GLY A 147 -14.94 -2.05 2.80
N LYS A 148 -15.17 -2.67 1.64
CA LYS A 148 -14.46 -2.39 0.38
C LYS A 148 -15.43 -1.95 -0.72
N THR A 149 -14.90 -1.29 -1.75
CA THR A 149 -15.69 -0.84 -2.90
C THR A 149 -15.03 -1.32 -4.18
N PHE A 150 -15.75 -2.15 -4.96
CA PHE A 150 -15.24 -2.70 -6.20
C PHE A 150 -14.81 -1.56 -7.15
N PRO A 151 -13.65 -1.65 -7.82
CA PRO A 151 -12.73 -2.80 -7.92
C PRO A 151 -11.61 -2.87 -6.86
N VAL A 152 -11.64 -2.03 -5.82
CA VAL A 152 -10.49 -1.77 -4.94
C VAL A 152 -10.36 -2.77 -3.79
N LEU A 153 -9.19 -3.40 -3.65
CA LEU A 153 -8.88 -4.32 -2.56
C LEU A 153 -8.41 -3.64 -1.26
N CYS A 154 -8.06 -2.35 -1.32
CA CYS A 154 -7.67 -1.57 -0.15
C CYS A 154 -8.87 -1.31 0.77
N ALA A 155 -8.63 -1.29 2.08
CA ALA A 155 -9.60 -0.92 3.10
C ALA A 155 -9.97 0.57 2.99
N GLY A 156 -11.18 0.91 3.44
CA GLY A 156 -11.60 2.30 3.56
C GLY A 156 -10.63 3.15 4.40
N ILE A 157 -10.43 4.40 3.96
CA ILE A 157 -9.58 5.37 4.65
C ILE A 157 -10.38 5.99 5.80
N ALA A 158 -9.84 5.91 7.01
CA ALA A 158 -10.51 6.40 8.22
C ALA A 158 -10.73 7.92 8.21
N ALA A 159 -11.74 8.37 8.95
CA ALA A 159 -11.95 9.79 9.21
C ALA A 159 -10.81 10.39 10.04
N PHE A 160 -10.66 11.71 9.99
CA PHE A 160 -9.71 12.42 10.84
C PHE A 160 -9.95 12.15 12.33
N ASP A 161 -8.90 11.79 13.06
CA ASP A 161 -8.92 11.55 14.51
C ASP A 161 -7.89 12.46 15.20
N SER A 162 -8.36 13.46 15.93
CA SER A 162 -7.49 14.40 16.64
C SER A 162 -6.67 13.77 17.78
N SER A 163 -7.04 12.57 18.24
CA SER A 163 -6.27 11.81 19.23
C SER A 163 -5.14 11.00 18.60
N TYR A 164 -5.16 10.84 17.27
CA TYR A 164 -4.15 10.11 16.52
C TYR A 164 -2.99 11.02 16.09
N THR A 165 -1.77 10.57 16.37
CA THR A 165 -0.56 11.27 15.91
C THR A 165 -0.22 10.88 14.48
N TYR A 166 -0.68 11.71 13.55
CA TYR A 166 -0.41 11.56 12.12
C TYR A 166 1.08 11.81 11.79
N GLU A 167 1.62 11.01 10.88
CA GLU A 167 2.88 11.26 10.19
C GLU A 167 2.61 11.94 8.85
N GLN A 168 3.52 12.81 8.41
CA GLN A 168 3.42 13.45 7.10
C GLN A 168 3.22 12.39 5.99
N GLY A 169 2.24 12.64 5.11
CA GLY A 169 1.83 11.73 4.07
C GLY A 169 0.61 10.90 4.43
N GLU A 170 0.31 10.65 5.71
CA GLU A 170 -0.83 9.81 6.08
C GLU A 170 -2.15 10.37 5.54
N LEU A 171 -3.00 9.47 5.03
CA LEU A 171 -4.28 9.78 4.41
C LEU A 171 -5.41 9.67 5.43
N TYR A 172 -6.40 10.56 5.31
CA TYR A 172 -7.62 10.51 6.10
C TYR A 172 -8.78 11.15 5.33
N THR A 173 -10.02 10.88 5.72
CA THR A 173 -11.20 11.56 5.19
C THR A 173 -11.61 12.71 6.12
N ASP A 174 -11.83 13.90 5.56
CA ASP A 174 -12.30 15.04 6.33
C ASP A 174 -13.82 14.95 6.65
N SER A 175 -14.35 15.94 7.37
CA SER A 175 -15.77 15.98 7.76
C SER A 175 -16.75 16.09 6.57
N THR A 176 -16.25 16.45 5.39
CA THR A 176 -17.02 16.52 4.15
C THR A 176 -16.88 15.25 3.30
N GLY A 177 -16.10 14.27 3.77
CA GLY A 177 -15.82 13.02 3.06
C GLY A 177 -14.73 13.15 2.00
N ASN A 178 -14.04 14.29 1.91
CA ASN A 178 -12.95 14.47 0.97
C ASN A 178 -11.68 13.80 1.50
N LEU A 179 -10.94 13.18 0.58
CA LEU A 179 -9.66 12.56 0.89
C LEU A 179 -8.58 13.63 1.00
N CYS A 180 -7.86 13.62 2.12
CA CYS A 180 -6.78 14.55 2.39
C CYS A 180 -5.51 13.83 2.81
N LEU A 181 -4.38 14.47 2.53
CA LEU A 181 -3.04 14.08 2.99
C LEU A 181 -2.58 15.04 4.09
N PHE A 182 -2.12 14.47 5.20
CA PHE A 182 -1.61 15.22 6.34
C PHE A 182 -0.16 15.68 6.12
N TYR A 183 0.17 16.92 6.49
CA TYR A 183 1.55 17.36 6.64
C TYR A 183 1.66 18.47 7.69
N ILE A 184 2.88 18.71 8.18
CA ILE A 184 3.15 19.82 9.11
C ILE A 184 4.08 20.83 8.45
N ASN A 185 3.73 22.11 8.57
CA ASN A 185 4.61 23.21 8.22
C ASN A 185 4.63 24.25 9.34
N ALA A 186 5.83 24.63 9.81
CA ALA A 186 6.03 25.55 10.93
C ALA A 186 5.23 25.18 12.20
N ASN A 187 5.18 23.88 12.54
CA ASN A 187 4.39 23.30 13.65
C ASN A 187 2.86 23.42 13.50
N THR A 188 2.36 23.89 12.35
CA THR A 188 0.93 23.91 12.03
C THR A 188 0.58 22.69 11.17
N PRO A 189 -0.47 21.92 11.52
CA PRO A 189 -0.99 20.86 10.67
C PRO A 189 -1.73 21.45 9.48
N TYR A 190 -1.52 20.87 8.31
CA TYR A 190 -2.18 21.21 7.06
C TYR A 190 -2.65 19.96 6.33
N PHE A 191 -3.56 20.19 5.41
CA PHE A 191 -4.38 19.16 4.81
C PHE A 191 -4.44 19.40 3.29
N LEU A 192 -3.76 18.56 2.51
CA LEU A 192 -3.76 18.67 1.05
C LEU A 192 -4.85 17.78 0.46
N PRO A 193 -5.77 18.32 -0.36
CA PRO A 193 -6.72 17.50 -1.10
C PRO A 193 -6.00 16.47 -1.98
N VAL A 194 -6.50 15.23 -1.99
CA VAL A 194 -5.98 14.13 -2.81
C VAL A 194 -7.06 13.68 -3.79
N LYS A 195 -6.68 13.54 -5.06
CA LYS A 195 -7.55 13.00 -6.11
C LYS A 195 -7.60 11.47 -6.08
N GLY A 196 -8.64 10.89 -6.65
CA GLY A 196 -8.88 9.45 -6.61
C GLY A 196 -9.41 8.96 -5.26
N ASN A 197 -9.50 7.64 -5.10
CA ASN A 197 -9.98 7.00 -3.88
C ASN A 197 -9.37 5.60 -3.72
N GLY A 198 -9.63 4.96 -2.57
CA GLY A 198 -9.29 3.56 -2.36
C GLY A 198 -7.79 3.29 -2.29
N TYR A 199 -7.02 4.22 -1.71
CA TYR A 199 -5.59 4.03 -1.53
C TYR A 199 -5.28 3.11 -0.35
N ALA A 200 -4.23 2.31 -0.52
CA ALA A 200 -3.60 1.55 0.55
C ALA A 200 -3.25 2.50 1.71
N ASN A 201 -3.64 2.10 2.91
CA ASN A 201 -3.49 2.92 4.11
C ASN A 201 -3.18 2.04 5.33
N LYS A 202 -3.15 2.65 6.51
CA LYS A 202 -2.83 1.94 7.76
C LYS A 202 -3.78 0.76 8.05
N ASN A 203 -5.03 0.82 7.62
CA ASN A 203 -5.99 -0.28 7.82
C ASN A 203 -5.65 -1.53 6.98
N ASP A 204 -4.78 -1.40 5.98
CA ASP A 204 -4.25 -2.53 5.20
C ASP A 204 -2.97 -3.11 5.82
N GLU A 205 -2.32 -2.42 6.76
CA GLU A 205 -1.12 -2.89 7.47
C GLU A 205 -1.48 -3.87 8.60
N LEU A 206 -1.98 -5.03 8.21
CA LEU A 206 -2.52 -6.03 9.11
C LEU A 206 -1.57 -7.20 9.36
N LEU A 207 -0.78 -7.60 8.37
CA LEU A 207 -0.11 -8.89 8.39
C LEU A 207 1.21 -8.83 9.18
N VAL A 208 1.33 -9.67 10.20
CA VAL A 208 2.52 -9.80 11.05
C VAL A 208 2.91 -11.27 11.20
N PRO A 209 4.20 -11.59 11.41
CA PRO A 209 4.59 -12.94 11.76
C PRO A 209 4.06 -13.30 13.16
N LEU A 210 3.95 -14.59 13.48
CA LEU A 210 3.57 -15.05 14.84
C LEU A 210 4.51 -14.55 15.94
N GLN A 211 5.76 -14.23 15.59
CA GLN A 211 6.73 -13.65 16.51
C GLN A 211 7.31 -12.37 15.90
N PHE A 212 7.19 -11.25 16.59
CA PHE A 212 7.71 -9.96 16.14
C PHE A 212 8.16 -9.08 17.29
N THR A 213 8.98 -8.08 16.96
CA THR A 213 9.39 -7.05 17.92
C THR A 213 8.45 -5.85 17.82
N TYR A 214 7.87 -5.46 18.95
CA TYR A 214 7.22 -4.16 19.12
C TYR A 214 8.27 -3.10 19.43
N VAL A 215 8.25 -1.98 18.71
CA VAL A 215 9.15 -0.83 18.89
C VAL A 215 8.37 0.31 19.54
N PHE A 216 8.91 0.84 20.64
CA PHE A 216 8.37 2.04 21.28
C PHE A 216 8.98 3.25 20.57
N VAL A 217 8.19 3.88 19.69
CA VAL A 217 8.58 5.08 18.95
C VAL A 217 8.14 6.33 19.70
N GLY A 218 9.10 7.22 19.98
CA GLY A 218 8.87 8.52 20.62
C GLY A 218 9.96 8.88 21.62
N GLU A 219 9.90 10.11 22.14
CA GLU A 219 10.66 10.54 23.33
C GLU A 219 9.99 10.09 24.65
N ASP A 220 8.85 9.40 24.54
CA ASP A 220 8.09 8.90 25.69
C ASP A 220 8.96 7.93 26.50
N LYS A 221 9.25 8.31 27.75
CA LYS A 221 9.91 7.45 28.74
C LYS A 221 8.95 6.33 29.18
N VAL A 222 8.67 5.40 28.28
CA VAL A 222 7.83 4.23 28.56
C VAL A 222 8.59 3.30 29.49
N THR A 223 8.14 3.16 30.73
CA THR A 223 8.75 2.25 31.74
C THR A 223 7.85 1.05 32.04
N LYS A 224 6.56 1.14 31.68
CA LYS A 224 5.58 0.06 31.79
C LYS A 224 4.78 -0.06 30.49
N ALA A 225 4.58 -1.30 30.03
CA ALA A 225 3.73 -1.59 28.90
C ALA A 225 2.93 -2.88 29.13
N THR A 226 1.63 -2.85 28.89
CA THR A 226 0.76 -4.02 28.87
C THR A 226 0.28 -4.25 27.45
N VAL A 227 0.43 -5.47 26.94
CA VAL A 227 -0.01 -5.86 25.59
C VAL A 227 -1.10 -6.91 25.73
N GLU A 228 -2.27 -6.65 25.17
CA GLU A 228 -3.41 -7.57 25.18
C GLU A 228 -3.79 -7.92 23.74
N LEU A 229 -3.86 -9.22 23.44
CA LEU A 229 -4.39 -9.75 22.18
C LEU A 229 -5.80 -10.27 22.43
N SER A 230 -6.77 -9.76 21.66
CA SER A 230 -8.14 -10.26 21.63
C SER A 230 -8.51 -10.81 20.25
N ASP A 231 -9.39 -11.80 20.23
CA ASP A 231 -10.01 -12.28 18.98
C ASP A 231 -11.04 -11.29 18.42
N HIS A 232 -11.64 -11.66 17.29
CA HIS A 232 -12.70 -10.91 16.63
C HIS A 232 -13.99 -10.73 17.47
N THR A 233 -14.20 -11.53 18.52
CA THR A 233 -15.32 -11.40 19.47
C THR A 233 -14.99 -10.51 20.67
N GLY A 234 -13.72 -10.10 20.80
CA GLY A 234 -13.21 -9.33 21.94
C GLY A 234 -12.68 -10.20 23.08
N LYS A 235 -12.76 -11.53 22.98
CA LYS A 235 -12.20 -12.45 23.98
C LYS A 235 -10.69 -12.30 24.02
N LYS A 236 -10.14 -12.06 25.22
CA LYS A 236 -8.69 -11.99 25.43
C LYS A 236 -8.07 -13.37 25.25
N ILE A 237 -7.06 -13.46 24.39
CA ILE A 237 -6.32 -14.68 24.08
C ILE A 237 -4.96 -14.69 24.80
N ARG A 238 -4.27 -13.55 24.83
CA ARG A 238 -2.92 -13.46 25.38
C ARG A 238 -2.65 -12.08 25.96
N THR A 239 -1.92 -12.03 27.07
CA THR A 239 -1.47 -10.79 27.70
C THR A 239 0.02 -10.87 28.02
N TYR A 240 0.74 -9.78 27.75
CA TYR A 240 2.12 -9.56 28.22
C TYR A 240 2.16 -8.33 29.11
N GLU A 241 3.00 -8.38 30.14
CA GLU A 241 3.30 -7.23 30.99
C GLU A 241 4.81 -7.00 31.03
N PHE A 242 5.21 -5.79 30.68
CA PHE A 242 6.60 -5.35 30.69
C PHE A 242 6.76 -4.22 31.69
N LYS A 243 7.77 -4.32 32.56
CA LYS A 243 8.15 -3.27 33.50
C LYS A 243 9.67 -3.16 33.54
N SER A 244 10.18 -1.93 33.50
CA SER A 244 11.61 -1.64 33.62
C SER A 244 11.83 -0.27 34.27
N ASP A 245 12.91 -0.14 35.02
CA ASP A 245 13.34 1.16 35.60
C ASP A 245 13.95 2.08 34.53
N LEU A 246 14.34 1.53 33.37
CA LEU A 246 14.83 2.27 32.21
C LEU A 246 13.76 2.31 31.11
N PRO A 247 13.78 3.34 30.22
CA PRO A 247 12.85 3.40 29.10
C PRO A 247 12.93 2.16 28.20
N LEU A 248 11.79 1.50 28.00
CA LEU A 248 11.58 0.40 27.08
C LEU A 248 11.78 0.89 25.65
N LYS A 249 12.71 0.28 24.91
CA LYS A 249 12.96 0.60 23.50
C LYS A 249 12.24 -0.36 22.55
N LYS A 250 12.29 -1.65 22.86
CA LYS A 250 11.69 -2.72 22.07
C LYS A 250 11.32 -3.90 22.96
N GLN A 251 10.28 -4.64 22.60
CA GLN A 251 9.85 -5.86 23.27
C GLN A 251 9.48 -6.95 22.27
N LEU A 252 9.92 -8.18 22.53
CA LEU A 252 9.57 -9.33 21.70
C LEU A 252 8.18 -9.84 22.10
N LEU A 253 7.28 -9.92 21.13
CA LEU A 253 5.98 -10.55 21.27
C LEU A 253 6.01 -11.87 20.52
N ASN A 254 5.73 -12.97 21.21
CA ASN A 254 5.80 -14.32 20.66
C ASN A 254 4.47 -15.05 20.83
N PHE A 255 3.67 -15.05 19.78
CA PHE A 255 2.34 -15.66 19.73
C PHE A 255 2.35 -17.13 19.33
N ASN A 256 3.53 -17.75 19.16
CA ASN A 256 3.61 -19.20 18.96
C ASN A 256 3.00 -19.93 20.18
N ASN A 257 2.40 -21.10 19.96
CA ASN A 257 1.76 -21.93 20.98
C ASN A 257 2.76 -22.59 21.97
N LEU A 258 3.98 -22.07 22.10
CA LEU A 258 5.12 -22.76 22.73
C LEU A 258 5.82 -21.96 23.86
N GLY A 259 5.27 -20.83 24.32
CA GLY A 259 5.91 -19.98 25.34
C GLY A 259 5.52 -20.30 26.79
N SER A 260 6.48 -20.25 27.73
CA SER A 260 6.32 -20.47 29.18
C SER A 260 5.87 -19.23 29.98
N ASP A 261 5.84 -18.04 29.37
CA ASP A 261 5.57 -16.76 30.06
C ASP A 261 4.11 -16.27 29.91
N ILE A 262 3.15 -17.21 29.85
CA ILE A 262 1.73 -16.95 29.49
C ILE A 262 0.84 -16.98 30.75
N ILE A 263 -0.01 -15.95 30.94
CA ILE A 263 -0.88 -15.80 32.13
C ILE A 263 -2.32 -16.35 31.91
N ILE A 264 -2.80 -16.48 30.66
CA ILE A 264 -4.21 -16.84 30.32
C ILE A 264 -4.21 -17.94 29.22
N PRO A 265 -5.12 -18.94 29.24
CA PRO A 265 -5.01 -20.17 28.42
C PRO A 265 -5.01 -19.97 26.89
N GLN A 266 -4.34 -20.92 26.23
CA GLN A 266 -4.08 -21.02 24.79
C GLN A 266 -5.32 -21.37 23.96
N ASP A 267 -6.03 -20.38 23.43
CA ASP A 267 -6.78 -20.63 22.18
C ASP A 267 -5.78 -20.70 21.02
N ALA A 268 -5.94 -21.67 20.13
CA ALA A 268 -5.12 -21.78 18.94
C ALA A 268 -5.32 -20.53 18.07
N ILE A 269 -4.23 -19.83 17.77
CA ILE A 269 -4.25 -18.70 16.85
C ILE A 269 -4.39 -19.25 15.43
N VAL A 270 -5.41 -18.77 14.72
CA VAL A 270 -5.60 -19.03 13.30
C VAL A 270 -4.73 -18.04 12.54
N SER A 271 -3.95 -18.55 11.58
CA SER A 271 -3.01 -17.74 10.82
C SER A 271 -3.13 -18.03 9.32
N LEU A 272 -2.63 -17.12 8.49
CA LEU A 272 -2.40 -17.37 7.07
C LEU A 272 -1.05 -18.06 6.88
N PRO A 273 -0.83 -18.82 5.81
CA PRO A 273 -1.69 -19.02 4.65
C PRO A 273 -2.71 -20.17 4.78
N THR A 274 -2.76 -20.85 5.92
CA THR A 274 -3.55 -22.08 6.11
C THR A 274 -4.98 -21.83 6.59
N GLY A 275 -5.22 -20.77 7.34
CA GLY A 275 -6.54 -20.36 7.82
C GLY A 275 -7.47 -19.86 6.71
N ASP A 276 -8.78 -20.02 6.91
CA ASP A 276 -9.77 -19.40 6.03
C ASP A 276 -9.81 -17.89 6.22
N VAL A 277 -9.89 -17.16 5.12
CA VAL A 277 -10.07 -15.71 5.15
C VAL A 277 -11.49 -15.45 5.63
N SER A 278 -11.62 -14.86 6.81
CA SER A 278 -12.90 -14.46 7.40
C SER A 278 -12.63 -13.50 8.55
N ALA A 279 -13.67 -13.04 9.24
CA ALA A 279 -13.48 -12.20 10.43
C ALA A 279 -12.64 -12.89 11.52
N THR A 280 -12.60 -14.23 11.56
CA THR A 280 -11.98 -15.00 12.65
C THR A 280 -10.44 -14.89 12.70
N ILE A 281 -9.79 -14.57 11.58
CA ILE A 281 -8.34 -14.39 11.48
C ILE A 281 -7.89 -12.97 11.88
N VAL A 282 -8.83 -12.06 12.16
CA VAL A 282 -8.53 -10.68 12.55
C VAL A 282 -8.50 -10.58 14.07
N TYR A 283 -7.35 -10.18 14.60
CA TYR A 283 -7.13 -9.97 16.03
C TYR A 283 -6.97 -8.49 16.34
N SER A 284 -7.28 -8.10 17.57
CA SER A 284 -7.03 -6.76 18.09
C SER A 284 -5.86 -6.80 19.07
N LEU A 285 -4.77 -6.11 18.74
CA LEU A 285 -3.61 -5.91 19.61
C LEU A 285 -3.73 -4.56 20.30
N ALA A 286 -3.99 -4.57 21.60
CA ALA A 286 -4.03 -3.38 22.43
C ALA A 286 -2.72 -3.23 23.21
N ILE A 287 -2.11 -2.04 23.16
CA ILE A 287 -0.90 -1.69 23.90
C ILE A 287 -1.21 -0.51 24.80
N THR A 288 -1.11 -0.73 26.11
CA THR A 288 -1.26 0.30 27.13
C THR A 288 0.12 0.71 27.63
N LEU A 289 0.48 1.98 27.48
CA LEU A 289 1.76 2.56 27.88
C LEU A 289 1.58 3.35 29.18
N ASN A 290 2.41 3.07 30.20
CA ASN A 290 2.41 3.74 31.50
C ASN A 290 0.98 3.95 32.07
N ASP A 291 0.11 2.95 31.92
CA ASP A 291 -1.29 2.94 32.39
C ASP A 291 -2.19 4.10 31.88
N THR A 292 -1.79 4.83 30.84
CA THR A 292 -2.48 6.06 30.40
C THR A 292 -2.85 6.05 28.92
N LYS A 293 -1.92 5.70 28.04
CA LYS A 293 -2.12 5.74 26.59
C LYS A 293 -2.38 4.33 26.07
N LYS A 294 -3.57 4.10 25.51
CA LYS A 294 -3.95 2.84 24.86
C LYS A 294 -3.95 2.98 23.35
N LEU A 295 -3.15 2.17 22.67
CA LEU A 295 -3.13 2.04 21.22
C LEU A 295 -3.79 0.71 20.85
N VAL A 296 -4.68 0.70 19.87
CA VAL A 296 -5.30 -0.54 19.38
C VAL A 296 -5.03 -0.65 17.89
N GLN A 297 -4.48 -1.80 17.47
CA GLN A 297 -4.23 -2.11 16.07
C GLN A 297 -4.81 -3.47 15.73
N LYS A 298 -5.49 -3.56 14.59
CA LYS A 298 -5.92 -4.84 14.04
C LYS A 298 -4.73 -5.54 13.38
N ILE A 299 -4.58 -6.83 13.60
CA ILE A 299 -3.52 -7.65 13.01
C ILE A 299 -4.06 -8.99 12.52
N ILE A 300 -3.36 -9.59 11.56
CA ILE A 300 -3.54 -10.94 11.07
C ILE A 300 -2.19 -11.64 11.19
N PHE A 301 -2.17 -12.85 11.74
CA PHE A 301 -0.94 -13.62 11.86
C PHE A 301 -0.62 -14.37 10.57
N TYR A 302 0.68 -14.48 10.29
CA TYR A 302 1.21 -15.30 9.21
C TYR A 302 2.20 -16.34 9.75
N GLU A 303 1.98 -17.60 9.40
CA GLU A 303 2.84 -18.76 9.67
C GLU A 303 4.01 -18.83 8.68
N GLY A 304 5.21 -19.12 9.20
CA GLY A 304 6.45 -19.13 8.43
C GLY A 304 7.10 -17.75 8.34
N GLY A 305 7.40 -17.13 9.49
CA GLY A 305 7.79 -15.72 9.61
C GLY A 305 8.93 -15.23 8.71
N ASP A 306 9.87 -16.11 8.32
CA ASP A 306 10.94 -15.78 7.35
C ASP A 306 10.38 -15.38 5.99
N THR A 307 9.16 -15.79 5.65
CA THR A 307 8.51 -15.44 4.39
C THR A 307 8.06 -13.97 4.32
N LEU A 308 7.98 -13.26 5.45
CA LEU A 308 7.56 -11.86 5.52
C LEU A 308 8.71 -10.85 5.50
N SER A 309 9.98 -11.27 5.66
CA SER A 309 11.12 -10.35 5.78
C SER A 309 11.29 -9.41 4.58
N ASP A 310 11.11 -9.93 3.36
CA ASP A 310 11.21 -9.18 2.10
C ASP A 310 9.82 -8.92 1.47
N CYS A 311 8.76 -9.15 2.23
CA CYS A 311 7.39 -9.02 1.76
C CYS A 311 6.93 -7.56 1.84
N TRP A 312 6.51 -6.99 0.71
CA TRP A 312 5.85 -5.69 0.69
C TRP A 312 4.35 -5.81 1.00
N ALA A 313 3.72 -6.82 0.39
CA ALA A 313 2.30 -7.10 0.57
C ALA A 313 1.96 -8.57 0.30
N VAL A 314 0.81 -9.00 0.83
CA VAL A 314 0.15 -10.24 0.45
C VAL A 314 -1.23 -9.90 -0.11
N ILE A 315 -1.56 -10.46 -1.26
CA ILE A 315 -2.88 -10.33 -1.89
C ILE A 315 -3.58 -11.67 -1.83
N ASN A 316 -4.78 -11.72 -1.28
CA ASN A 316 -5.55 -12.94 -1.10
C ASN A 316 -6.95 -12.80 -1.70
N ILE A 317 -7.17 -13.49 -2.82
CA ILE A 317 -8.45 -13.47 -3.53
C ILE A 317 -9.22 -14.75 -3.20
N LYS A 318 -10.36 -14.60 -2.53
CA LYS A 318 -11.30 -15.69 -2.28
C LYS A 318 -12.23 -15.85 -3.48
N ALA A 319 -12.46 -17.08 -3.92
CA ALA A 319 -13.19 -17.33 -5.16
C ALA A 319 -14.65 -16.82 -5.15
N GLY A 320 -15.29 -16.86 -3.98
CA GLY A 320 -16.61 -16.29 -3.74
C GLY A 320 -16.68 -15.58 -2.40
N VAL A 321 -17.22 -14.37 -2.40
CA VAL A 321 -17.44 -13.50 -1.24
C VAL A 321 -18.87 -12.96 -1.26
N SER A 322 -19.28 -12.31 -0.16
CA SER A 322 -20.63 -11.75 -0.01
C SER A 322 -20.95 -10.68 -1.07
N ASN A 323 -19.96 -9.87 -1.46
CA ASN A 323 -20.12 -8.89 -2.52
C ASN A 323 -19.87 -9.54 -3.90
N ALA A 324 -20.95 -9.84 -4.62
CA ALA A 324 -20.90 -10.55 -5.88
C ALA A 324 -20.06 -9.87 -6.98
N ALA A 325 -19.82 -8.55 -6.90
CA ALA A 325 -18.94 -7.86 -7.84
C ALA A 325 -17.48 -8.36 -7.76
N TYR A 326 -17.09 -8.94 -6.63
CA TYR A 326 -15.76 -9.51 -6.41
C TYR A 326 -15.64 -11.01 -6.70
N ASN A 327 -16.72 -11.67 -7.10
CA ASN A 327 -16.72 -13.11 -7.34
C ASN A 327 -16.00 -13.45 -8.65
N LEU A 328 -15.29 -14.59 -8.63
CA LEU A 328 -14.57 -15.08 -9.81
C LEU A 328 -15.48 -15.82 -10.82
N TYR A 329 -16.64 -16.25 -10.34
CA TYR A 329 -17.65 -16.95 -11.14
C TYR A 329 -19.00 -16.26 -11.05
N ASP A 330 -19.79 -16.39 -12.12
CA ASP A 330 -21.21 -16.06 -12.07
C ASP A 330 -22.03 -17.15 -11.35
N ALA A 331 -23.34 -16.92 -11.24
CA ALA A 331 -24.27 -17.87 -10.61
C ALA A 331 -24.33 -19.24 -11.32
N GLY A 332 -23.99 -19.30 -12.61
CA GLY A 332 -23.90 -20.55 -13.39
C GLY A 332 -22.58 -21.29 -13.18
N GLY A 333 -21.62 -20.72 -12.45
CA GLY A 333 -20.28 -21.27 -12.29
C GLY A 333 -19.39 -21.08 -13.52
N LEU A 334 -19.76 -20.17 -14.43
CA LEU A 334 -18.93 -19.75 -15.55
C LEU A 334 -17.98 -18.65 -15.08
N ILE A 335 -16.81 -18.54 -15.72
CA ILE A 335 -15.97 -17.36 -15.50
C ILE A 335 -16.64 -16.15 -16.15
N THR A 336 -16.35 -14.98 -15.61
CA THR A 336 -16.93 -13.69 -16.05
C THR A 336 -16.43 -13.22 -17.41
N TYR A 337 -15.28 -13.71 -17.88
CA TYR A 337 -14.80 -13.42 -19.23
C TYR A 337 -15.79 -13.95 -20.27
N ARG A 338 -16.28 -13.10 -21.18
CA ARG A 338 -17.20 -13.48 -22.26
C ARG A 338 -16.84 -12.79 -23.56
N LYS A 339 -17.15 -13.43 -24.69
CA LYS A 339 -17.05 -12.82 -26.02
C LYS A 339 -18.43 -12.78 -26.66
N LYS A 340 -18.96 -11.58 -26.89
CA LYS A 340 -20.26 -11.36 -27.53
C LYS A 340 -20.18 -11.66 -29.04
N PRO A 341 -21.33 -11.89 -29.70
CA PRO A 341 -21.38 -12.16 -31.15
C PRO A 341 -20.78 -11.04 -32.01
N ASP A 342 -20.91 -9.78 -31.56
CA ASP A 342 -20.35 -8.59 -32.20
C ASP A 342 -18.81 -8.46 -32.04
N GLY A 343 -18.18 -9.41 -31.33
CA GLY A 343 -16.76 -9.41 -31.03
C GLY A 343 -16.37 -8.66 -29.74
N THR A 344 -17.31 -7.97 -29.09
CA THR A 344 -17.07 -7.25 -27.84
C THR A 344 -16.68 -8.23 -26.72
N ILE A 345 -15.63 -7.90 -25.97
CA ILE A 345 -15.14 -8.72 -24.86
C ILE A 345 -15.65 -8.12 -23.54
N LEU A 346 -16.32 -8.94 -22.73
CA LEU A 346 -16.48 -8.68 -21.30
C LEU A 346 -15.23 -9.24 -20.61
N PRO A 347 -14.36 -8.41 -20.01
CA PRO A 347 -13.14 -8.90 -19.38
C PRO A 347 -13.43 -9.67 -18.09
N ALA A 348 -12.46 -10.47 -17.66
CA ALA A 348 -12.42 -11.00 -16.29
C ALA A 348 -12.35 -9.85 -15.26
N PRO A 349 -12.75 -10.04 -13.99
CA PRO A 349 -12.66 -9.01 -12.97
C PRO A 349 -11.22 -8.54 -12.84
N ILE A 350 -11.07 -7.22 -12.81
CA ILE A 350 -9.82 -6.53 -12.56
C ILE A 350 -9.94 -5.93 -11.17
N PHE A 351 -9.10 -6.41 -10.26
CA PHE A 351 -9.00 -5.86 -8.91
C PHE A 351 -7.86 -4.86 -8.84
N GLU A 352 -8.02 -3.83 -8.02
CA GLU A 352 -7.06 -2.74 -7.93
C GLU A 352 -6.50 -2.60 -6.52
N VAL A 353 -5.17 -2.54 -6.43
CA VAL A 353 -4.45 -2.05 -5.27
C VAL A 353 -3.88 -0.70 -5.64
N ARG A 354 -4.43 0.37 -5.08
CA ARG A 354 -4.01 1.74 -5.39
C ARG A 354 -3.08 2.23 -4.31
N VAL A 355 -1.95 2.81 -4.68
CA VAL A 355 -0.90 3.19 -3.73
C VAL A 355 -0.48 4.61 -4.00
N LYS A 356 -0.59 5.45 -2.98
CA LYS A 356 -0.11 6.83 -3.03
C LYS A 356 1.42 6.83 -2.93
N SER A 357 2.06 7.72 -3.68
CA SER A 357 3.49 7.97 -3.53
C SER A 357 3.79 8.82 -2.31
N ARG A 358 4.95 8.60 -1.69
CA ARG A 358 5.43 9.35 -0.53
C ARG A 358 5.45 10.84 -0.85
N SER A 359 4.77 11.61 0.00
CA SER A 359 4.75 13.06 -0.08
C SER A 359 5.77 13.66 0.90
N ALA A 360 6.82 14.27 0.37
CA ALA A 360 7.92 14.82 1.13
C ALA A 360 8.24 16.25 0.70
N PHE A 361 8.78 17.06 1.60
CA PHE A 361 9.36 18.34 1.23
C PHE A 361 10.64 18.09 0.44
N TRP A 362 10.76 18.62 -0.78
CA TRP A 362 11.98 18.44 -1.57
C TRP A 362 12.99 19.47 -1.13
N ARG A 363 14.09 19.02 -0.52
CA ARG A 363 15.14 19.89 0.02
C ARG A 363 16.39 19.81 -0.84
N PHE A 364 16.74 20.92 -1.46
CA PHE A 364 17.93 21.09 -2.27
C PHE A 364 19.09 21.57 -1.39
N ILE A 365 20.17 20.79 -1.41
CA ILE A 365 21.37 21.00 -0.61
C ILE A 365 22.54 21.14 -1.57
N ASN A 366 23.35 22.19 -1.41
CA ASN A 366 24.54 22.32 -2.24
C ASN A 366 25.55 21.20 -1.92
N ASP A 367 26.07 20.55 -2.95
CA ASP A 367 27.04 19.45 -2.84
C ASP A 367 28.36 19.84 -2.15
N ARG A 368 28.70 21.13 -2.13
CA ARG A 368 29.85 21.70 -1.41
C ARG A 368 29.47 22.44 -0.14
N GLN A 369 28.25 22.22 0.36
CA GLN A 369 27.69 22.88 1.55
C GLN A 369 27.64 24.41 1.47
N GLY A 370 27.71 24.97 0.25
CA GLY A 370 27.51 26.39 0.00
C GLY A 370 26.08 26.84 0.30
N LYS A 371 25.92 28.09 0.72
CA LYS A 371 24.61 28.69 0.96
C LYS A 371 23.89 28.97 -0.35
N LEU A 372 22.81 28.24 -0.63
CA LEU A 372 22.00 28.48 -1.83
C LEU A 372 21.30 29.84 -1.76
N LYS A 373 21.33 30.59 -2.86
CA LYS A 373 20.59 31.84 -3.03
C LYS A 373 19.10 31.52 -3.20
N VAL A 374 18.27 32.24 -2.45
CA VAL A 374 16.84 32.28 -2.72
C VAL A 374 16.64 33.44 -3.69
N ASP A 375 16.31 33.15 -4.93
CA ASP A 375 15.72 34.21 -5.76
C ASP A 375 14.41 34.61 -5.09
N ALA A 376 14.28 35.88 -4.70
CA ALA A 376 13.12 36.40 -3.96
C ALA A 376 11.77 36.20 -4.71
N GLY A 377 11.80 35.77 -5.98
CA GLY A 377 10.65 35.44 -6.81
C GLY A 377 10.37 33.95 -7.02
N SER A 378 11.10 33.02 -6.39
CA SER A 378 10.80 31.59 -6.54
C SER A 378 9.46 31.23 -5.88
N SER A 379 8.45 31.01 -6.70
CA SER A 379 7.11 30.51 -6.33
C SER A 379 7.15 29.08 -5.79
N PHE A 380 8.19 28.32 -6.11
CA PHE A 380 8.32 26.89 -5.81
C PHE A 380 9.09 26.59 -4.53
N LEU A 381 10.18 27.33 -4.31
CA LEU A 381 11.15 27.09 -3.25
C LEU A 381 11.21 28.25 -2.26
N GLN A 382 11.56 27.92 -1.02
CA GLN A 382 11.85 28.86 0.07
C GLN A 382 13.07 28.39 0.85
N ARG A 383 13.66 29.26 1.68
CA ARG A 383 14.72 28.85 2.61
C ARG A 383 14.13 27.98 3.71
N ASP A 384 14.83 26.93 4.11
CA ASP A 384 14.40 26.03 5.21
C ASP A 384 14.81 26.52 6.61
N GLY A 385 15.39 27.72 6.71
CA GLY A 385 16.03 28.25 7.91
C GLY A 385 17.55 28.05 7.96
N THR A 386 18.13 27.37 6.97
CA THR A 386 19.57 27.09 6.87
C THR A 386 20.15 27.54 5.52
N ASN A 387 21.22 26.88 5.06
CA ASN A 387 21.87 27.09 3.77
C ASN A 387 21.12 26.45 2.59
N ASN A 388 20.03 25.74 2.84
CA ASN A 388 19.32 24.93 1.84
C ASN A 388 18.05 25.63 1.33
N LEU A 389 17.54 25.13 0.19
CA LEU A 389 16.22 25.48 -0.34
C LEU A 389 15.27 24.30 -0.17
N VAL A 390 14.00 24.58 0.10
CA VAL A 390 12.97 23.55 0.25
C VAL A 390 11.72 23.94 -0.53
N SER A 391 11.02 22.95 -1.08
CA SER A 391 9.70 23.17 -1.68
C SER A 391 8.73 23.81 -0.67
N ARG A 392 7.86 24.71 -1.14
CA ARG A 392 6.87 25.36 -0.26
C ARG A 392 5.79 24.38 0.22
N LEU A 393 5.49 23.37 -0.60
CA LEU A 393 4.56 22.28 -0.30
C LEU A 393 5.26 20.93 -0.45
N PRO A 394 4.82 19.90 0.30
CA PRO A 394 5.20 18.52 0.04
C PRO A 394 4.88 18.12 -1.40
N ARG A 395 5.77 17.33 -2.01
CA ARG A 395 5.66 16.83 -3.36
C ARG A 395 5.74 15.31 -3.35
N ASN A 396 4.94 14.68 -4.20
CA ASN A 396 4.97 13.23 -4.39
C ASN A 396 6.25 12.84 -5.12
N ALA A 397 6.81 11.68 -4.80
CA ALA A 397 7.87 11.11 -5.63
C ALA A 397 7.28 10.61 -6.97
N SER A 398 8.07 10.69 -8.04
CA SER A 398 7.70 10.14 -9.35
C SER A 398 8.89 9.51 -10.06
N ALA A 399 8.63 8.49 -10.87
CA ALA A 399 9.61 7.84 -11.72
C ALA A 399 10.08 8.76 -12.85
N LEU A 400 9.17 9.59 -13.36
CA LEU A 400 9.47 10.58 -14.39
C LEU A 400 9.90 11.91 -13.76
N PRO A 401 10.79 12.68 -14.41
CA PRO A 401 11.14 14.04 -13.99
C PRO A 401 9.89 14.89 -13.78
N ALA A 402 9.75 15.50 -12.61
CA ALA A 402 8.55 16.26 -12.26
C ALA A 402 8.79 17.77 -12.42
N MET A 403 8.02 18.38 -13.29
CA MET A 403 7.96 19.82 -13.48
C MET A 403 7.29 20.46 -12.27
N PHE A 404 7.83 21.58 -11.83
CA PHE A 404 7.18 22.45 -10.87
C PHE A 404 6.24 23.37 -11.63
N THR A 405 4.96 23.43 -11.23
CA THR A 405 3.95 24.26 -11.89
C THR A 405 3.26 25.19 -10.89
N VAL A 406 3.12 26.47 -11.23
CA VAL A 406 2.26 27.41 -10.48
C VAL A 406 0.96 27.53 -11.23
N LYS A 407 -0.17 27.29 -10.56
CA LYS A 407 -1.49 27.45 -11.15
C LYS A 407 -2.19 28.70 -10.62
N ASP A 408 -2.90 29.41 -11.48
CA ASP A 408 -3.80 30.48 -11.07
C ASP A 408 -5.05 29.92 -10.35
N LYS A 409 -5.93 30.81 -9.86
CA LYS A 409 -7.18 30.43 -9.19
C LYS A 409 -8.18 29.66 -10.07
N PHE A 410 -7.95 29.61 -11.38
CA PHE A 410 -8.75 28.87 -12.36
C PHE A 410 -8.09 27.55 -12.78
N GLY A 411 -6.90 27.24 -12.26
CA GLY A 411 -6.15 26.02 -12.56
C GLY A 411 -5.22 26.11 -13.76
N ASN A 412 -5.05 27.28 -14.39
CA ASN A 412 -4.14 27.45 -15.53
C ASN A 412 -2.69 27.57 -15.05
N ILE A 413 -1.76 26.91 -15.74
CA ILE A 413 -0.32 27.02 -15.45
C ILE A 413 0.16 28.43 -15.83
N THR A 414 0.81 29.11 -14.88
CA THR A 414 1.36 30.47 -14.99
C THR A 414 2.88 30.50 -14.93
N GLU A 415 3.49 29.45 -14.39
CA GLU A 415 4.94 29.29 -14.32
C GLU A 415 5.27 27.79 -14.32
N GLU A 416 6.35 27.41 -15.00
CA GLU A 416 6.81 26.02 -15.08
C GLU A 416 8.34 25.91 -15.03
N LYS A 417 8.86 24.95 -14.27
CA LYS A 417 10.32 24.74 -14.15
C LYS A 417 10.66 23.30 -13.83
N PHE A 418 11.60 22.70 -14.56
CA PHE A 418 12.19 21.43 -14.16
C PHE A 418 13.25 21.65 -13.08
N LEU A 419 13.09 21.01 -11.94
CA LEU A 419 14.12 20.92 -10.90
C LEU A 419 14.56 19.46 -10.76
N PRO A 420 15.79 19.20 -10.28
CA PRO A 420 16.26 17.85 -10.02
C PRO A 420 15.30 17.08 -9.11
N ASN A 421 14.99 15.84 -9.49
CA ASN A 421 14.17 14.94 -8.67
C ASN A 421 15.02 14.31 -7.55
N PRO A 422 14.39 13.86 -6.44
CA PRO A 422 15.06 13.01 -5.47
C PRO A 422 15.62 11.74 -6.14
N VAL A 423 16.89 11.46 -5.88
CA VAL A 423 17.50 10.17 -6.24
C VAL A 423 16.96 9.11 -5.26
N SER A 424 16.58 7.98 -5.81
CA SER A 424 15.53 7.15 -5.26
C SER A 424 16.07 5.99 -4.41
N ASP A 425 16.55 6.26 -3.20
CA ASP A 425 16.85 5.22 -2.19
C ASP A 425 17.41 5.71 -0.84
N GLU A 426 18.14 6.83 -0.73
CA GLU A 426 18.96 7.02 0.48
C GLU A 426 18.89 8.36 1.22
N ARG A 427 17.97 9.27 0.85
CA ARG A 427 17.99 10.64 1.38
C ARG A 427 16.67 11.14 1.96
N ILE A 428 15.96 10.27 2.67
CA ILE A 428 14.84 10.72 3.51
C ILE A 428 15.37 11.15 4.88
N SER A 429 15.18 12.41 5.22
CA SER A 429 15.48 12.94 6.56
C SER A 429 14.20 13.36 7.28
N ILE A 430 14.22 13.23 8.61
CA ILE A 430 13.09 13.56 9.47
C ILE A 430 13.58 14.57 10.50
N GLU A 431 13.01 15.77 10.48
CA GLU A 431 13.30 16.81 11.47
C GLU A 431 11.99 17.22 12.14
N GLY A 432 11.85 16.88 13.42
CA GLY A 432 10.57 16.93 14.11
C GLY A 432 9.53 16.02 13.43
N GLN A 433 8.47 16.63 12.91
CA GLN A 433 7.40 15.93 12.17
C GLN A 433 7.44 16.18 10.65
N LYS A 434 8.45 16.91 10.16
CA LYS A 434 8.65 17.13 8.72
C LYS A 434 9.47 15.99 8.14
N ILE A 435 9.04 15.53 6.96
CA ILE A 435 9.79 14.56 6.15
C ILE A 435 10.34 15.29 4.92
N PHE A 436 11.65 15.21 4.72
CA PHE A 436 12.34 15.77 3.57
C PHE A 436 12.87 14.67 2.67
N SER A 437 12.84 14.93 1.36
CA SER A 437 13.65 14.22 0.37
C SER A 437 14.83 15.12 0.02
N ASP A 438 16.03 14.76 0.45
CA ASP A 438 17.23 15.57 0.28
C ASP A 438 17.87 15.31 -1.10
N ILE A 439 18.10 16.40 -1.83
CA ILE A 439 18.56 16.42 -3.22
C ILE A 439 19.85 17.22 -3.26
N LEU A 440 20.96 16.56 -3.58
CA LEU A 440 22.23 17.27 -3.76
C LEU A 440 22.25 17.95 -5.12
N VAL A 441 22.64 19.23 -5.14
CA VAL A 441 22.75 20.04 -6.35
C VAL A 441 24.09 20.73 -6.41
N ALA A 442 24.70 20.72 -7.59
CA ALA A 442 25.89 21.52 -7.87
C ALA A 442 25.53 23.00 -8.02
N GLN A 443 26.52 23.87 -7.78
CA GLN A 443 26.39 25.29 -8.09
C GLN A 443 26.07 25.46 -9.58
N SER A 444 24.99 26.17 -9.88
CA SER A 444 24.51 26.39 -11.25
C SER A 444 23.69 27.69 -11.34
N THR A 445 23.21 28.03 -12.52
CA THR A 445 22.24 29.12 -12.71
C THR A 445 20.90 28.83 -12.02
N LEU A 446 20.52 27.55 -11.90
CA LEU A 446 19.30 27.12 -11.21
C LEU A 446 19.47 27.10 -9.69
N PHE A 447 20.68 26.81 -9.22
CA PHE A 447 21.06 26.78 -7.81
C PHE A 447 22.31 27.62 -7.58
N PRO A 448 22.21 28.96 -7.65
CA PRO A 448 23.36 29.81 -7.41
C PRO A 448 23.71 29.80 -5.91
N VAL A 449 25.00 29.91 -5.61
CA VAL A 449 25.52 29.95 -4.24
C VAL A 449 25.85 31.40 -3.88
N ASP A 450 25.56 31.81 -2.64
CA ASP A 450 26.08 33.02 -2.04
C ASP A 450 27.60 32.92 -1.97
N THR A 451 28.29 33.57 -2.89
CA THR A 451 29.69 33.95 -2.71
C THR A 451 29.66 35.11 -1.72
N GLY A 452 29.87 34.80 -0.44
CA GLY A 452 29.98 35.82 0.61
C GLY A 452 31.00 36.91 0.27
#